data_AF-A0A973XBE8-F1
#
_entry.id   AF-A0A973XBE8-F1
#
_cell.length_a   1.000
_cell.length_b   1.000
_cell.length_c   1.000
_cell.angle_alpha   90.00
_cell.angle_beta   90.00
_cell.angle_gamma   90.00
#
_symmetry.space_group_name_H-M   'P 1'
#
loop_
_entity.id
_entity.type
_entity.pdbx_description
1 polymer ?
#
loop_
_entity_poly.entity_id
_entity_poly.type
_entity_poly.pdbx_seq_one_letter_code
_entity_poly.pdbx_strand_id
1 'polypeptide(L)' 'FTLTTRGTRSPYAVTFHPGDWLVFGSETKGLADAVRASFGPAQCLRLPMREGQRSLNLSNAVAVTVFEAWRQNDFA' A
#
# COMPACT_ATOMS: atom_id res chain seq x y z
N PHE A 1 1.19 4.01 -6.43
CA PHE A 1 1.68 2.89 -5.60
C PHE A 1 0.62 1.80 -5.49
N THR A 2 1.02 0.54 -5.47
CA THR A 2 0.12 -0.58 -5.15
C THR A 2 0.38 -1.07 -3.73
N LEU A 3 -0.68 -1.41 -2.99
CA LEU A 3 -0.58 -2.05 -1.68
C LEU A 3 -0.94 -3.53 -1.81
N THR A 4 0.04 -4.40 -1.57
CA THR A 4 -0.12 -5.86 -1.72
C THR A 4 0.79 -6.62 -0.77
N THR A 5 0.36 -7.81 -0.34
CA THR A 5 1.18 -8.72 0.48
C THR A 5 2.43 -9.22 -0.26
N ARG A 6 2.46 -9.09 -1.60
CA ARG A 6 3.61 -9.42 -2.45
C ARG A 6 4.57 -8.24 -2.68
N GLY A 7 4.31 -7.10 -2.06
CA GLY A 7 5.19 -5.93 -2.11
C GLY A 7 6.44 -6.15 -1.26
N THR A 8 7.54 -5.52 -1.65
CA THR A 8 8.84 -5.67 -0.98
C THR A 8 9.26 -4.41 -0.23
N ARG A 9 8.61 -3.27 -0.48
CA ARG A 9 8.92 -1.99 0.17
C ARG A 9 7.85 -1.59 1.19
N SER A 10 8.26 -0.91 2.25
CA SER A 10 7.33 -0.35 3.22
C SER A 10 6.80 1.02 2.78
N PRO A 11 5.52 1.36 3.01
CA PRO A 11 5.02 2.73 2.85
C PRO A 11 5.79 3.77 3.67
N TYR A 12 6.35 3.39 4.82
CA TYR A 12 7.15 4.28 5.67
C TYR A 12 8.56 4.57 5.12
N ALA A 13 8.95 3.91 4.02
CA ALA A 13 10.25 4.08 3.36
C ALA A 13 10.12 4.73 1.98
N VAL A 14 8.99 5.39 1.73
CA VAL A 14 8.65 6.09 0.48
C VAL A 14 8.26 7.52 0.84
N THR A 15 8.62 8.46 -0.03
CA THR A 15 8.14 9.84 0.00
C THR A 15 6.87 9.93 -0.85
N PHE A 16 5.74 10.26 -0.23
CA PHE A 16 4.47 10.52 -0.90
C PHE A 16 4.31 12.01 -1.23
N HIS A 17 3.73 12.29 -2.38
CA HIS A 17 3.42 13.65 -2.83
C HIS A 17 1.91 13.83 -3.06
N PRO A 18 1.37 15.07 -2.94
CA PRO A 18 -0.03 15.32 -3.25
C PRO A 18 -0.31 14.95 -4.71
N GLY A 19 -1.42 14.24 -4.94
CA GLY A 19 -1.79 13.70 -6.25
C GLY A 19 -1.28 12.29 -6.52
N ASP A 20 -0.51 11.68 -5.60
CA ASP A 20 -0.16 10.26 -5.70
C ASP A 20 -1.38 9.35 -5.62
N TRP A 21 -1.35 8.28 -6.43
CA TRP A 21 -2.41 7.28 -6.47
C TRP A 21 -2.04 6.07 -5.61
N LEU A 22 -2.95 5.66 -4.72
CA LEU A 22 -2.82 4.44 -3.91
C LEU A 22 -3.83 3.41 -4.42
N VAL A 23 -3.34 2.29 -4.95
CA VAL A 23 -4.15 1.25 -5.57
C VAL A 23 -4.19 0.04 -4.66
N PHE A 24 -5.40 -0.37 -4.28
CA PHE A 24 -5.65 -1.51 -3.40
C PHE A 24 -6.39 -2.61 -4.15
N GLY A 25 -6.07 -3.85 -3.81
CA GLY A 25 -6.82 -5.00 -4.25
C GLY A 25 -8.13 -5.19 -3.48
N SER A 26 -9.02 -6.04 -4.00
CA SER A 26 -10.18 -6.49 -3.25
C SER A 26 -9.76 -7.27 -1.98
N GLU A 27 -10.60 -7.29 -0.95
CA GLU A 27 -10.28 -7.99 0.30
C GLU A 27 -10.08 -9.50 0.09
N THR A 28 -10.88 -10.11 -0.78
CA THR A 28 -10.86 -11.56 -0.99
C THR A 28 -9.79 -12.01 -1.96
N LYS A 29 -9.59 -11.27 -3.08
CA LYS A 29 -8.70 -11.70 -4.17
C LYS A 29 -7.41 -10.89 -4.27
N GLY A 30 -7.30 -9.79 -3.52
CA GLY A 30 -6.20 -8.85 -3.66
C GLY A 30 -6.19 -8.17 -5.04
N LEU A 31 -5.00 -7.74 -5.45
CA LEU A 31 -4.77 -7.08 -6.73
C LEU A 31 -4.54 -8.14 -7.82
N ALA A 32 -5.21 -8.00 -8.96
CA ALA A 32 -5.00 -8.89 -10.11
C ALA A 32 -3.54 -8.85 -10.57
N ASP A 33 -2.99 -10.00 -10.98
CA ASP A 33 -1.57 -10.10 -11.34
C ASP A 33 -1.18 -9.19 -12.50
N ALA A 34 -2.04 -9.05 -13.51
CA ALA A 34 -1.81 -8.14 -14.63
C ALA A 34 -1.69 -6.68 -14.17
N VAL A 35 -2.54 -6.25 -13.23
CA VAL A 35 -2.48 -4.90 -12.64
C VAL A 35 -1.22 -4.77 -11.79
N ARG A 36 -0.85 -5.77 -11.00
CA ARG A 36 0.39 -5.71 -10.20
C ARG A 36 1.63 -5.61 -11.08
N ALA A 37 1.67 -6.38 -12.16
CA ALA A 37 2.79 -6.43 -13.09
C ALA A 37 2.98 -5.12 -13.88
N SER A 38 1.95 -4.27 -13.98
CA SER A 38 2.08 -2.95 -14.60
C SER A 38 2.77 -1.91 -13.72
N PHE A 39 3.11 -2.24 -12.46
CA PHE A 39 3.86 -1.37 -11.56
C PHE A 39 5.29 -1.88 -11.39
N GLY A 40 6.24 -0.95 -11.33
CA GLY A 40 7.63 -1.29 -11.02
C GLY A 40 7.76 -1.83 -9.58
N PRO A 41 8.81 -2.64 -9.28
CA PRO A 41 9.06 -3.15 -7.92
C PRO A 41 9.12 -2.03 -6.87
N ALA A 42 9.67 -0.86 -7.22
CA ALA A 42 9.77 0.28 -6.34
C ALA A 42 8.41 0.89 -5.93
N GLN A 43 7.34 0.62 -6.70
CA GLN A 43 5.98 1.11 -6.47
C GLN A 43 5.07 0.07 -5.81
N CYS A 44 5.57 -1.15 -5.60
CA CYS A 44 4.86 -2.25 -4.93
C CYS A 44 5.16 -2.24 -3.43
N LEU A 45 4.23 -1.72 -2.65
CA LEU A 45 4.40 -1.56 -1.20
C LEU A 45 3.64 -2.64 -0.42
N ARG A 46 4.15 -2.94 0.78
CA ARG A 46 3.59 -3.87 1.75
C ARG A 46 3.60 -3.24 3.13
N LEU A 47 2.44 -3.17 3.76
CA LEU A 47 2.35 -2.76 5.17
C LEU A 47 3.12 -3.76 6.06
N PRO A 48 3.96 -3.28 6.99
CA PRO A 48 4.63 -4.15 7.95
C PRO A 48 3.61 -4.97 8.74
N MET A 49 3.82 -6.28 8.80
CA MET A 49 2.96 -7.22 9.52
C MET A 49 3.85 -8.21 10.27
N ARG A 50 3.42 -8.64 11.45
CA ARG A 50 4.07 -9.75 12.15
C ARG A 50 3.94 -11.03 11.32
N GLU A 51 4.98 -11.85 11.34
CA GLU A 51 4.97 -13.14 10.65
C GLU A 51 3.84 -14.04 11.17
N GLY A 52 3.25 -14.84 10.28
CA GLY A 52 2.12 -15.73 10.58
C GLY A 52 0.78 -15.03 10.80
N GLN A 53 0.71 -13.69 10.78
CA GLN A 53 -0.56 -12.97 10.93
C GLN A 53 -1.28 -12.79 9.58
N ARG A 54 -2.61 -12.81 9.64
CA ARG A 54 -3.46 -12.45 8.50
C ARG A 54 -3.29 -10.97 8.17
N SER A 55 -3.49 -10.63 6.90
CA SER A 55 -3.55 -9.23 6.44
C SER A 55 -4.59 -8.42 7.21
N LEU A 56 -4.35 -7.11 7.31
CA LEU A 56 -5.37 -6.16 7.76
C LEU A 56 -6.59 -6.20 6.83
N ASN A 57 -7.77 -5.90 7.38
CA ASN A 57 -8.94 -5.59 6.57
C ASN A 57 -8.63 -4.41 5.63
N LEU A 58 -9.29 -4.40 4.47
CA LEU A 58 -9.06 -3.41 3.42
C LEU A 58 -9.21 -1.96 3.93
N SER A 59 -10.22 -1.66 4.75
CA SER A 59 -10.44 -0.30 5.24
C SER A 59 -9.29 0.18 6.13
N ASN A 60 -8.78 -0.66 7.02
CA ASN A 60 -7.64 -0.36 7.87
C ASN A 60 -6.36 -0.19 7.04
N ALA A 61 -6.15 -1.02 6.02
CA ALA A 61 -4.99 -0.90 5.13
C ALA A 61 -5.02 0.44 4.36
N VAL A 62 -6.20 0.84 3.88
CA VAL A 62 -6.41 2.15 3.24
C VAL A 62 -6.14 3.28 4.24
N ALA A 63 -6.79 3.25 5.40
CA ALA A 63 -6.67 4.29 6.41
C ALA A 63 -5.22 4.50 6.84
N VAL A 64 -4.50 3.43 7.20
CA VAL A 64 -3.09 3.53 7.63
C VAL A 64 -2.21 4.12 6.54
N THR A 65 -2.38 3.68 5.28
CA THR A 65 -1.52 4.16 4.18
C THR A 65 -1.84 5.61 3.81
N VAL A 66 -3.12 5.98 3.75
CA VAL A 66 -3.55 7.35 3.46
C VAL A 66 -3.10 8.30 4.57
N PHE A 67 -3.27 7.94 5.84
CA PHE A 67 -2.81 8.79 6.95
C PHE A 67 -1.29 8.91 7.00
N GLU A 68 -0.52 7.90 6.59
CA GLU A 68 0.93 8.06 6.46
C GLU A 68 1.29 9.03 5.33
N ALA A 69 0.67 8.88 4.15
CA ALA A 69 0.87 9.81 3.06
C ALA A 69 0.47 11.25 3.46
N TRP A 70 -0.66 11.41 4.14
CA TRP A 70 -1.15 12.70 4.60
C TRP A 70 -0.24 13.29 5.70
N ARG A 71 0.27 12.48 6.62
CA ARG A 71 1.26 12.89 7.64
C ARG A 71 2.55 13.40 6.99
N GLN A 72 3.02 12.78 5.91
CA GLN A 72 4.18 13.28 5.15
C GLN A 72 3.91 14.60 4.42
N ASN A 73 2.63 14.92 4.20
CA ASN A 73 2.15 16.15 3.57
C ASN A 73 1.47 17.07 4.61
N ASP A 74 1.96 17.02 5.86
CA ASP A 74 1.58 17.92 6.96
C ASP A 74 0.08 17.98 7.32
N PHE A 75 -0.68 16.94 6.96
CA PHE A 75 -2.14 16.91 7.08
C PHE A 75 -2.85 18.09 6.38
N ALA A 76 -2.22 18.65 5.34
CA ALA A 76 -2.73 19.76 4.53
C ALA A 76 -3.79 19.34 3.49
#